data_AF-A0A8X7XWQ9-F1
#
_entry.id   AF-A0A8X7XWQ9-F1
#
_cell.length_a   1.000
_cell.length_b   1.000
_cell.length_c   1.000
_cell.angle_alpha   90.00
_cell.angle_beta   90.00
_cell.angle_gamma   90.00
#
_symmetry.space_group_name_H-M   'P 1'
#
loop_
_entity.id
_entity.type
_entity.pdbx_description
1 polymer ?
#
loop_
_entity_poly.entity_id
_entity_poly.type
_entity_poly.pdbx_seq_one_letter_code
_entity_poly.pdbx_strand_id
1 'polypeptide(L)'
;MGPQNMMINKSTAKILLHLLLLSLLHQITTASLTDQELDFALSSLRSYGYTLFPNAISTSDLRLQLLNQSSNATSTSTFTLFCPPDSLLFSVDLASTAPHYTKSLFLHVSPSRLSTSDLRNLTAASGGTYIDSLVPNHRLLITNTLAQLNGTVDGSILVNRVRVSVPDLFLGSGIAVHGLDGILVAGFEDKVEDTSFEAATWSPENAIGPADLNSSLAGRFPARRRKGRNHRQNGRNGGIRRNNHRGRRINGGRRHRGGRNVSGGTRGNGVTHGAFAMYNHRL
;
A
#
# COMPACT_ATOMS: atom_id res chain seq x y z
N MET A 1 23.05 50.66 15.66
CA MET A 1 21.84 50.02 15.09
C MET A 1 20.92 49.68 16.25
N GLY A 2 19.88 50.48 16.47
CA GLY A 2 18.91 50.26 17.56
C GLY A 2 17.81 49.28 17.13
N PRO A 3 17.29 48.44 18.04
CA PRO A 3 16.26 47.47 17.71
C PRO A 3 14.94 48.20 17.40
N GLN A 4 14.40 47.97 16.19
CA GLN A 4 13.08 48.43 15.80
C GLN A 4 12.03 47.65 16.61
N ASN A 5 11.41 48.32 17.59
CA ASN A 5 10.39 47.73 18.44
C ASN A 5 9.06 47.75 17.69
N MET A 6 8.58 46.58 17.27
CA MET A 6 7.40 46.45 16.42
C MET A 6 6.11 46.64 17.25
N MET A 7 5.65 47.89 17.40
CA MET A 7 4.38 48.21 18.07
C MET A 7 3.19 47.82 17.18
N ILE A 8 2.61 46.64 17.41
CA ILE A 8 1.33 46.22 16.83
C ILE A 8 0.22 47.05 17.50
N ASN A 9 -0.45 47.93 16.76
CA ASN A 9 -1.57 48.71 17.27
C ASN A 9 -2.86 47.86 17.34
N LYS A 10 -3.86 48.32 18.09
CA LYS A 10 -5.10 47.56 18.35
C LYS A 10 -5.86 47.20 17.06
N SER A 11 -5.76 48.01 16.01
CA SER A 11 -6.40 47.73 14.72
C SER A 11 -5.66 46.67 13.93
N THR A 12 -4.32 46.71 13.90
CA THR A 12 -3.52 45.65 13.26
C THR A 12 -3.64 44.34 14.01
N ALA A 13 -3.72 44.35 15.35
CA ALA A 13 -3.99 43.16 16.16
C ALA A 13 -5.35 42.51 15.84
N LYS A 14 -6.40 43.33 15.64
CA LYS A 14 -7.73 42.84 15.22
C LYS A 14 -7.71 42.21 13.82
N ILE A 15 -7.01 42.85 12.88
CA ILE A 15 -6.86 42.32 11.52
C ILE A 15 -6.10 40.99 11.55
N LEU A 16 -4.98 40.92 12.28
CA LEU A 16 -4.21 39.69 12.46
C LEU A 16 -5.04 38.57 13.09
N LEU A 17 -5.82 38.89 14.13
CA LEU A 17 -6.73 37.92 14.76
C LEU A 17 -7.78 37.42 13.76
N HIS A 18 -8.34 38.31 12.95
CA HIS A 18 -9.37 37.93 11.98
C HIS A 18 -8.80 37.06 10.85
N LEU A 19 -7.59 37.36 10.36
CA LEU A 19 -6.88 36.55 9.38
C LEU A 19 -6.52 35.17 9.94
N LEU A 20 -6.07 35.11 11.20
CA LEU A 20 -5.81 33.84 11.90
C LEU A 20 -7.09 32.99 12.01
N LEU A 21 -8.21 33.61 12.41
CA LEU A 21 -9.49 32.92 12.55
C LEU A 21 -10.00 32.38 11.20
N LEU A 22 -9.85 33.17 10.13
CA LEU A 22 -10.25 32.78 8.78
C LEU A 22 -9.38 31.63 8.24
N SER A 23 -8.06 31.69 8.48
CA SER A 23 -7.15 30.60 8.17
C SER A 23 -7.51 29.31 8.91
N LEU A 24 -7.82 29.41 10.20
CA LEU A 24 -8.20 28.24 11.01
C LEU A 24 -9.52 27.62 10.52
N LEU A 25 -10.52 28.45 10.21
CA LEU A 25 -11.81 27.98 9.69
C LEU A 25 -11.68 27.27 8.34
N HIS A 26 -10.78 27.77 7.48
CA HIS A 26 -10.47 27.14 6.20
C HIS A 26 -9.86 25.74 6.40
N GLN A 27 -8.88 25.61 7.29
CA GLN A 27 -8.25 24.31 7.60
C GLN A 27 -9.24 23.28 8.16
N ILE A 28 -10.14 23.69 9.05
CA ILE A 28 -11.19 22.82 9.60
C ILE A 28 -12.11 22.31 8.48
N THR A 29 -12.50 23.20 7.56
CA THR A 29 -13.39 22.85 6.45
C THR A 29 -12.73 21.84 5.51
N THR A 30 -11.46 22.07 5.13
CA THR A 30 -10.73 21.15 4.24
C THR A 30 -10.49 19.77 4.88
N ALA A 31 -10.19 19.74 6.18
CA ALA A 31 -10.03 18.49 6.92
C ALA A 31 -11.35 17.68 6.95
N SER A 32 -12.48 18.34 7.24
CA SER A 32 -13.80 17.70 7.22
C SER A 32 -14.18 17.15 5.85
N LEU A 33 -13.88 17.89 4.77
CA LEU A 33 -14.16 17.42 3.41
C LEU A 33 -13.30 16.21 3.04
N THR A 34 -12.02 16.23 3.42
CA THR A 34 -11.11 15.11 3.16
C THR A 34 -11.50 13.85 3.93
N ASP A 35 -11.91 14.01 5.20
CA ASP A 35 -12.39 12.90 6.04
C ASP A 35 -13.66 12.26 5.46
N GLN A 36 -14.61 13.10 5.03
CA GLN A 36 -15.82 12.64 4.36
C GLN A 36 -15.51 11.96 3.01
N GLU A 37 -14.61 12.52 2.21
CA GLU A 37 -14.15 11.92 0.95
C GLU A 37 -13.50 10.55 1.18
N LEU A 38 -12.68 10.43 2.23
CA LEU A 38 -12.08 9.17 2.63
C LEU A 38 -13.16 8.15 3.00
N ASP A 39 -14.17 8.53 3.77
CA ASP A 39 -15.27 7.61 4.12
C ASP A 39 -16.07 7.14 2.91
N PHE A 40 -16.26 8.00 1.89
CA PHE A 40 -16.85 7.59 0.60
C PHE A 40 -15.94 6.63 -0.18
N ALA A 41 -14.63 6.88 -0.19
CA ALA A 41 -13.66 5.99 -0.82
C ALA A 41 -13.65 4.60 -0.15
N LEU A 42 -13.63 4.56 1.18
CA LEU A 42 -13.69 3.32 1.97
C LEU A 42 -15.02 2.57 1.78
N SER A 43 -16.13 3.31 1.65
CA SER A 43 -17.44 2.71 1.35
C SER A 43 -17.50 2.12 -0.05
N SER A 44 -16.86 2.78 -1.03
CA SER A 44 -16.74 2.27 -2.40
C SER A 44 -15.91 0.98 -2.43
N LEU A 45 -14.78 0.94 -1.73
CA LEU A 45 -13.99 -0.30 -1.60
C LEU A 45 -14.83 -1.48 -1.08
N ARG A 46 -15.62 -1.25 -0.04
CA ARG A 46 -16.50 -2.29 0.54
C ARG A 46 -17.57 -2.76 -0.45
N SER A 47 -18.14 -1.88 -1.27
CA SER A 47 -19.13 -2.27 -2.29
C SER A 47 -18.55 -3.11 -3.43
N TYR A 48 -17.26 -2.95 -3.71
CA TYR A 48 -16.49 -3.78 -4.65
C TYR A 48 -15.92 -5.07 -4.03
N GLY A 49 -16.20 -5.34 -2.74
CA GLY A 49 -15.77 -6.58 -2.07
C GLY A 49 -14.41 -6.50 -1.39
N TYR A 50 -13.81 -5.32 -1.27
CA TYR A 50 -12.63 -5.08 -0.46
C TYR A 50 -13.07 -4.67 0.96
N THR A 51 -12.97 -5.58 1.92
CA THR A 51 -13.43 -5.32 3.29
C THR A 51 -12.29 -5.14 4.28
N LEU A 52 -11.19 -5.87 4.10
CA LEU A 52 -10.10 -5.88 5.07
C LEU A 52 -9.23 -4.63 4.98
N PHE A 53 -8.92 -4.14 3.77
CA PHE A 53 -8.08 -2.95 3.62
C PHE A 53 -8.77 -1.68 4.18
N PRO A 54 -10.06 -1.41 3.90
CA PRO A 54 -10.77 -0.32 4.57
C PRO A 54 -10.81 -0.43 6.09
N ASN A 55 -11.01 -1.65 6.62
CA ASN A 55 -11.03 -1.86 8.06
C ASN A 55 -9.65 -1.61 8.67
N ALA A 56 -8.58 -2.11 8.03
CA ALA A 56 -7.21 -1.86 8.44
C ALA A 56 -6.87 -0.37 8.46
N ILE A 57 -7.31 0.40 7.46
CA ILE A 57 -7.18 1.87 7.47
C ILE A 57 -7.93 2.46 8.67
N SER A 58 -9.20 2.09 8.87
CA SER A 58 -10.03 2.63 9.95
C SER A 58 -9.49 2.33 11.36
N THR A 59 -8.77 1.22 11.55
CA THR A 59 -8.31 0.77 12.88
C THR A 59 -6.82 0.99 13.14
N SER A 60 -6.06 1.53 12.18
CA SER A 60 -4.63 1.77 12.33
C SER A 60 -4.29 3.26 12.22
N ASP A 61 -3.07 3.60 12.61
CA ASP A 61 -2.53 4.97 12.49
C ASP A 61 -2.46 5.47 11.05
N LEU A 62 -2.65 4.59 10.06
CA LEU A 62 -2.72 4.96 8.65
C LEU A 62 -3.83 5.99 8.40
N ARG A 63 -5.01 5.88 9.03
CA ARG A 63 -6.07 6.91 8.85
C ARG A 63 -5.58 8.28 9.30
N LEU A 64 -4.96 8.36 10.47
CA LEU A 64 -4.44 9.63 10.99
C LEU A 64 -3.36 10.19 10.06
N GLN A 65 -2.48 9.33 9.56
CA GLN A 65 -1.42 9.74 8.64
C GLN A 65 -1.99 10.25 7.31
N LEU A 66 -3.00 9.59 6.74
CA LEU A 66 -3.70 10.04 5.53
C LEU A 66 -4.33 11.43 5.70
N LEU A 67 -5.00 11.66 6.84
CA LEU A 67 -5.66 12.94 7.12
C LEU A 67 -4.64 14.06 7.40
N ASN A 68 -3.50 13.74 8.01
CA ASN A 68 -2.46 14.70 8.39
C ASN A 68 -1.45 15.03 7.27
N GLN A 69 -1.60 14.49 6.05
CA GLN A 69 -0.71 14.75 4.91
C GLN A 69 -0.79 16.17 4.31
N SER A 70 -1.46 17.11 4.98
CA SER A 70 -1.54 18.52 4.58
C SER A 70 -0.17 19.20 4.70
N SER A 71 0.55 19.33 3.58
CA SER A 71 1.89 19.93 3.53
C SER A 71 1.92 21.47 3.62
N ASN A 72 0.76 22.14 3.54
CA ASN A 72 0.63 23.59 3.70
C ASN A 72 -0.80 23.94 4.17
N ALA A 73 -0.97 25.05 4.87
CA ALA A 73 -2.23 25.57 5.42
C ALA A 73 -3.38 25.76 4.40
N THR A 74 -3.13 25.54 3.11
CA THR A 74 -4.04 25.74 1.97
C THR A 74 -4.26 24.48 1.12
N SER A 75 -3.61 23.35 1.45
CA SER A 75 -3.61 22.16 0.59
C SER A 75 -4.42 21.02 1.22
N THR A 76 -5.43 20.54 0.50
CA THR A 76 -6.13 19.29 0.84
C THR A 76 -5.17 18.12 0.76
N SER A 77 -5.21 17.19 1.71
CA SER A 77 -4.39 15.97 1.66
C SER A 77 -4.74 15.18 0.41
N THR A 78 -3.74 14.90 -0.44
CA THR A 78 -3.94 14.14 -1.68
C THR A 78 -3.19 12.82 -1.63
N PHE A 79 -3.85 11.73 -2.00
CA PHE A 79 -3.21 10.42 -2.03
C PHE A 79 -3.92 9.43 -2.96
N THR A 80 -3.19 8.36 -3.28
CA THR A 80 -3.71 7.21 -4.03
C THR A 80 -3.62 5.96 -3.18
N LEU A 81 -4.73 5.22 -3.09
CA LEU A 81 -4.79 3.92 -2.44
C LEU A 81 -4.71 2.80 -3.49
N PHE A 82 -3.74 1.91 -3.35
CA PHE A 82 -3.61 0.69 -4.15
C PHE A 82 -4.15 -0.49 -3.34
N CYS A 83 -5.41 -0.85 -3.51
CA CYS A 83 -6.09 -1.80 -2.63
C CYS A 83 -5.77 -3.26 -2.99
N PRO A 84 -5.16 -4.06 -2.09
CA PRO A 84 -4.96 -5.49 -2.31
C PRO A 84 -6.25 -6.30 -2.13
N PRO A 85 -6.36 -7.51 -2.72
CA PRO A 85 -7.43 -8.46 -2.40
C PRO A 85 -7.40 -8.88 -0.92
N ASP A 86 -8.58 -9.04 -0.32
CA ASP A 86 -8.74 -9.41 1.09
C ASP A 86 -7.99 -10.71 1.46
N SER A 87 -8.00 -11.73 0.59
CA SER A 87 -7.30 -12.99 0.86
C SER A 87 -5.79 -12.83 1.02
N LEU A 88 -5.18 -11.90 0.27
CA LEU A 88 -3.75 -11.64 0.34
C LEU A 88 -3.42 -10.78 1.57
N LEU A 89 -4.25 -9.79 1.87
CA LEU A 89 -4.08 -8.96 3.06
C LEU A 89 -4.19 -9.79 4.34
N PHE A 90 -5.18 -10.68 4.42
CA PHE A 90 -5.32 -11.65 5.49
C PHE A 90 -4.08 -12.57 5.64
N SER A 91 -3.51 -13.01 4.51
CA SER A 91 -2.31 -13.85 4.53
C SER A 91 -1.10 -13.11 5.09
N VAL A 92 -0.94 -11.81 4.77
CA VAL A 92 0.14 -10.97 5.30
C VAL A 92 -0.04 -10.72 6.80
N ASP A 93 -1.26 -10.45 7.26
CA ASP A 93 -1.58 -10.28 8.68
C ASP A 93 -1.20 -11.52 9.51
N LEU A 94 -1.52 -12.72 9.00
CA LEU A 94 -1.20 -13.98 9.69
C LEU A 94 0.31 -14.29 9.70
N ALA A 95 1.05 -13.86 8.67
CA ALA A 95 2.46 -14.21 8.48
C ALA A 95 3.45 -13.15 8.99
N SER A 96 2.97 -11.94 9.31
CA SER A 96 3.83 -10.79 9.64
C SER A 96 3.79 -10.44 11.12
N THR A 97 4.84 -9.78 11.60
CA THR A 97 4.76 -9.02 12.86
C THR A 97 3.89 -7.78 12.65
N ALA A 98 3.31 -7.25 13.73
CA ALA A 98 2.46 -6.05 13.64
C ALA A 98 3.17 -4.84 12.97
N PRO A 99 4.45 -4.51 13.27
CA PRO A 99 5.15 -3.43 12.57
C PRO A 99 5.30 -3.68 11.06
N HIS A 100 5.55 -4.93 10.68
CA HIS A 100 5.72 -5.32 9.28
C HIS A 100 4.39 -5.27 8.50
N TYR A 101 3.30 -5.70 9.15
CA TYR A 101 1.94 -5.56 8.60
C TYR A 101 1.61 -4.09 8.37
N THR A 102 1.79 -3.24 9.39
CA THR A 102 1.53 -1.80 9.29
C THR A 102 2.40 -1.14 8.21
N LYS A 103 3.69 -1.45 8.13
CA LYS A 103 4.58 -0.96 7.06
C LYS A 103 4.11 -1.40 5.67
N SER A 104 3.59 -2.61 5.55
CA SER A 104 3.01 -3.09 4.28
C SER A 104 1.74 -2.30 3.92
N LEU A 105 0.88 -1.96 4.89
CA LEU A 105 -0.27 -1.07 4.65
C LEU A 105 0.16 0.30 4.11
N PHE A 106 1.21 0.90 4.69
CA PHE A 106 1.75 2.18 4.22
C PHE A 106 2.31 2.11 2.79
N LEU A 107 2.85 0.96 2.37
CA LEU A 107 3.37 0.77 1.02
C LEU A 107 2.27 0.81 -0.05
N HIS A 108 1.03 0.52 0.34
CA HIS A 108 -0.16 0.61 -0.51
C HIS A 108 -0.67 2.03 -0.73
N VAL A 109 0.05 3.05 -0.26
CA VAL A 109 -0.35 4.45 -0.38
C VAL A 109 0.74 5.28 -1.02
N SER A 110 0.37 6.07 -2.03
CA SER A 110 1.21 7.13 -2.59
C SER A 110 0.70 8.52 -2.15
N PRO A 111 1.57 9.47 -1.76
CA PRO A 111 1.19 10.81 -1.28
C PRO A 111 0.81 11.77 -2.43
N SER A 112 0.31 11.23 -3.54
CA SER A 112 -0.15 11.98 -4.70
C SER A 112 -1.43 11.33 -5.21
N ARG A 113 -2.40 12.16 -5.61
CA ARG A 113 -3.62 11.68 -6.26
C ARG A 113 -3.34 11.38 -7.72
N LEU A 114 -3.42 10.12 -8.12
CA LEU A 114 -3.10 9.64 -9.46
C LEU A 114 -4.31 8.89 -10.00
N SER A 115 -4.90 9.38 -11.08
CA SER A 115 -5.91 8.64 -11.85
C SER A 115 -5.26 7.58 -12.74
N THR A 116 -6.06 6.71 -13.34
CA THR A 116 -5.55 5.73 -14.30
C THR A 116 -4.89 6.38 -15.52
N SER A 117 -5.38 7.55 -15.96
CA SER A 117 -4.70 8.36 -16.98
C SER A 117 -3.33 8.84 -16.52
N ASP A 118 -3.19 9.29 -15.28
CA ASP A 118 -1.91 9.75 -14.73
C ASP A 118 -0.93 8.57 -14.64
N LEU A 119 -1.39 7.42 -14.13
CA LEU A 119 -0.60 6.20 -14.10
C LEU A 119 -0.13 5.78 -15.49
N ARG A 120 -0.98 5.86 -16.52
CA ARG A 120 -0.58 5.58 -17.92
C ARG A 120 0.49 6.55 -18.40
N ASN A 121 0.37 7.83 -18.10
CA ASN A 121 1.39 8.83 -18.47
C ASN A 121 2.74 8.51 -17.80
N LEU A 122 2.72 8.05 -16.55
CA LEU A 122 3.94 7.61 -15.84
C LEU A 122 4.58 6.37 -16.48
N THR A 123 3.81 5.53 -17.19
CA THR A 123 4.37 4.38 -17.93
C THR A 123 5.02 4.75 -19.26
N ALA A 124 4.89 6.00 -19.74
CA ALA A 124 5.42 6.42 -21.04
C ALA A 124 6.96 6.45 -21.07
N ALA A 125 7.62 6.60 -19.91
CA ALA A 125 9.07 6.55 -19.82
C ALA A 125 9.61 5.13 -20.02
N SER A 126 10.69 4.99 -20.79
CA SER A 126 11.38 3.71 -21.00
C SER A 126 11.88 3.16 -19.66
N GLY A 127 11.30 2.04 -19.21
CA GLY A 127 11.63 1.42 -17.92
C GLY A 127 10.68 1.75 -16.76
N GLY A 128 9.67 2.61 -16.98
CA GLY A 128 8.71 3.03 -15.97
C GLY A 128 9.17 4.23 -15.14
N THR A 129 8.32 4.66 -14.22
CA THR A 129 8.55 5.82 -13.35
C THR A 129 8.39 5.43 -11.88
N TYR A 130 9.28 5.94 -11.02
CA TYR A 130 9.14 5.78 -9.58
C TYR A 130 8.30 6.90 -8.96
N ILE A 131 7.34 6.52 -8.13
CA ILE A 131 6.56 7.44 -7.29
C ILE A 131 6.84 7.14 -5.81
N ASP A 132 6.66 8.13 -4.94
CA ASP A 132 6.85 7.92 -3.51
C ASP A 132 5.70 7.09 -2.90
N SER A 133 5.99 6.39 -1.80
CA SER A 133 5.00 5.76 -0.92
C SER A 133 5.00 6.43 0.46
N LEU A 134 4.05 6.07 1.32
CA LEU A 134 4.08 6.52 2.72
C LEU A 134 5.14 5.83 3.58
N VAL A 135 5.82 4.80 3.05
CA VAL A 135 6.97 4.19 3.72
C VAL A 135 8.21 5.03 3.42
N PRO A 136 8.92 5.54 4.44
CA PRO A 136 10.14 6.32 4.24
C PRO A 136 11.17 5.59 3.36
N ASN A 137 11.77 6.32 2.42
CA ASN A 137 12.79 5.81 1.49
C ASN A 137 12.33 4.64 0.59
N HIS A 138 11.03 4.36 0.49
CA HIS A 138 10.49 3.34 -0.39
C HIS A 138 9.64 3.98 -1.49
N ARG A 139 9.96 3.62 -2.73
CA ARG A 139 9.28 4.10 -3.94
C ARG A 139 8.57 2.96 -4.64
N LEU A 140 7.45 3.28 -5.28
CA LEU A 140 6.68 2.37 -6.12
C LEU A 140 7.06 2.57 -7.58
N LEU A 141 7.44 1.50 -8.25
CA LEU A 141 7.71 1.49 -9.68
C LEU A 141 6.41 1.31 -10.45
N ILE A 142 6.05 2.31 -11.26
CA ILE A 142 4.92 2.31 -12.17
C ILE A 142 5.41 1.91 -13.57
N THR A 143 4.94 0.78 -14.07
CA THR A 143 5.32 0.23 -15.37
C THR A 143 4.10 -0.24 -16.15
N ASN A 144 4.28 -0.50 -17.43
CA ASN A 144 3.28 -1.11 -18.30
C ASN A 144 3.78 -2.50 -18.73
N THR A 145 2.86 -3.45 -18.89
CA THR A 145 3.11 -4.62 -19.74
C THR A 145 2.15 -4.63 -20.91
N LEU A 146 2.70 -4.85 -22.10
CA LEU A 146 1.94 -5.06 -23.32
C LEU A 146 1.83 -6.56 -23.57
N ALA A 147 0.61 -7.08 -23.56
CA ALA A 147 0.31 -8.42 -24.06
C ALA A 147 -0.35 -8.28 -25.44
N GLN A 148 0.19 -8.96 -26.45
CA GLN A 148 -0.50 -9.14 -27.72
C GLN A 148 -1.40 -10.35 -27.62
N LEU A 149 -2.71 -10.13 -27.62
CA LEU A 149 -3.72 -11.17 -27.60
C LEU A 149 -4.62 -10.98 -28.81
N ASN A 150 -4.63 -11.95 -29.72
CA ASN A 150 -5.47 -11.96 -30.94
C ASN A 150 -5.33 -10.70 -31.82
N GLY A 151 -4.12 -10.15 -31.96
CA GLY A 151 -3.87 -8.96 -32.78
C GLY A 151 -4.25 -7.62 -32.11
N THR A 152 -4.82 -7.67 -30.91
CA THR A 152 -5.02 -6.51 -30.02
C THR A 152 -3.89 -6.42 -29.01
N VAL A 153 -3.34 -5.21 -28.82
CA VAL A 153 -2.39 -4.91 -27.74
C VAL A 153 -3.20 -4.55 -26.50
N ASP A 154 -3.20 -5.43 -25.50
CA ASP A 154 -3.75 -5.15 -24.19
C ASP A 154 -2.62 -4.69 -23.26
N GLY A 155 -2.76 -3.46 -22.74
CA GLY A 155 -1.76 -2.82 -21.89
C GLY A 155 -2.23 -2.80 -20.45
N SER A 156 -1.52 -3.46 -19.55
CA SER A 156 -1.82 -3.43 -18.12
C SER A 156 -0.79 -2.60 -17.34
N ILE A 157 -1.29 -1.77 -16.42
CA ILE A 157 -0.47 -0.96 -15.52
C ILE A 157 -0.05 -1.83 -14.35
N LEU A 158 1.23 -1.77 -13.99
CA LEU A 158 1.81 -2.47 -12.86
C LEU A 158 2.35 -1.48 -11.83
N VAL A 159 2.08 -1.74 -10.55
CA VAL A 159 2.66 -1.06 -9.39
C VAL A 159 3.56 -2.06 -8.69
N ASN A 160 4.88 -1.85 -8.69
CA ASN A 160 5.86 -2.83 -8.17
C ASN A 160 5.60 -4.25 -8.69
N ARG A 161 5.33 -4.38 -10.00
CA ARG A 161 5.00 -5.64 -10.71
C ARG A 161 3.65 -6.27 -10.36
N VAL A 162 2.84 -5.64 -9.51
CA VAL A 162 1.45 -6.05 -9.23
C VAL A 162 0.51 -5.34 -10.18
N ARG A 163 -0.43 -6.05 -10.81
CA ARG A 163 -1.32 -5.46 -11.81
C ARG A 163 -2.42 -4.65 -11.14
N VAL A 164 -2.67 -3.47 -11.69
CA VAL A 164 -3.90 -2.72 -11.42
C VAL A 164 -5.06 -3.43 -12.12
N SER A 165 -5.90 -4.11 -11.34
CA SER A 165 -7.01 -4.93 -11.83
C SER A 165 -8.32 -4.16 -11.96
N VAL A 166 -8.54 -3.20 -11.05
CA VAL A 166 -9.73 -2.35 -11.03
C VAL A 166 -9.27 -0.89 -11.03
N PRO A 167 -9.03 -0.29 -12.21
CA PRO A 167 -8.66 1.12 -12.30
C PRO A 167 -9.79 2.02 -11.79
N ASP A 168 -9.44 3.16 -11.20
CA ASP A 168 -10.38 4.23 -10.81
C ASP A 168 -11.61 3.74 -10.02
N LEU A 169 -11.41 2.79 -9.10
CA LEU A 169 -12.46 2.25 -8.23
C LEU A 169 -13.17 3.38 -7.46
N PHE A 170 -12.42 4.41 -7.10
CA PHE A 170 -12.94 5.68 -6.61
C PHE A 170 -12.06 6.82 -7.10
N LEU A 171 -12.69 7.93 -7.52
CA LEU A 171 -12.03 9.19 -7.86
C LEU A 171 -12.78 10.33 -7.20
N GLY A 172 -12.20 10.93 -6.16
CA GLY A 172 -12.69 12.16 -5.55
C GLY A 172 -11.78 13.35 -5.89
N SER A 173 -11.87 14.46 -5.17
CA SER A 173 -11.02 15.64 -5.38
C SER A 173 -9.57 15.44 -4.93
N GLY A 174 -9.37 14.80 -3.77
CA GLY A 174 -8.05 14.55 -3.18
C GLY A 174 -7.63 13.09 -3.23
N ILE A 175 -8.57 12.16 -3.43
CA ILE A 175 -8.33 10.73 -3.26
C ILE A 175 -8.58 10.00 -4.58
N ALA A 176 -7.65 9.11 -4.93
CA ALA A 176 -7.83 8.11 -5.97
C ALA A 176 -7.68 6.70 -5.37
N VAL A 177 -8.42 5.73 -5.89
CA VAL A 177 -8.36 4.34 -5.45
C VAL A 177 -8.30 3.41 -6.65
N HIS A 178 -7.36 2.47 -6.63
CA HIS A 178 -7.24 1.40 -7.62
C HIS A 178 -7.21 0.05 -6.92
N GLY A 179 -7.93 -0.93 -7.45
CA GLY A 179 -7.81 -2.33 -7.03
C GLY A 179 -6.59 -3.00 -7.68
N LEU A 180 -5.88 -3.79 -6.89
CA LEU A 180 -4.77 -4.64 -7.33
C LEU A 180 -5.23 -6.09 -7.50
N ASP A 181 -4.51 -6.88 -8.31
CA ASP A 181 -4.64 -8.35 -8.35
C ASP A 181 -3.68 -9.09 -7.40
N GLY A 182 -2.81 -8.34 -6.72
CA GLY A 182 -1.79 -8.82 -5.80
C GLY A 182 -1.66 -7.93 -4.58
N ILE A 183 -0.54 -8.04 -3.89
CA ILE A 183 -0.25 -7.30 -2.66
C ILE A 183 1.16 -6.71 -2.68
N LEU A 184 1.32 -5.52 -2.10
CA LEU A 184 2.61 -4.87 -1.91
C LEU A 184 3.06 -5.19 -0.50
N VAL A 185 4.19 -5.89 -0.38
CA VAL A 185 4.73 -6.30 0.91
C VAL A 185 6.01 -5.51 1.15
N ALA A 186 6.12 -4.90 2.33
CA ALA A 186 7.38 -4.26 2.71
C ALA A 186 8.49 -5.31 2.74
N GLY A 187 9.68 -4.97 2.25
CA GLY A 187 10.84 -5.81 2.49
C GLY A 187 11.14 -5.86 3.99
N PHE A 188 11.64 -7.00 4.49
CA PHE A 188 12.36 -7.01 5.75
C PHE A 188 13.54 -6.06 5.57
N GLU A 189 13.66 -5.01 6.40
CA GLU A 189 14.87 -4.20 6.42
C GLU A 189 16.07 -5.15 6.58
N ASP A 190 16.97 -5.20 5.58
CA ASP A 190 18.33 -5.63 5.84
C ASP A 190 18.86 -4.70 6.92
N LYS A 191 19.24 -5.27 8.06
CA LYS A 191 19.92 -4.53 9.11
C LYS A 191 21.17 -3.92 8.46
N VAL A 192 21.15 -2.62 8.24
CA VAL A 192 22.37 -1.85 8.02
C VAL A 192 23.20 -2.08 9.28
N GLU A 193 24.27 -2.87 9.15
CA GLU A 193 25.30 -2.95 10.19
C GLU A 193 25.87 -1.56 10.37
N ASP A 194 25.54 -0.92 11.50
CA ASP A 194 26.24 0.27 11.98
C ASP A 194 27.71 -0.10 12.22
N THR A 195 28.54 0.00 11.19
CA THR A 195 30.00 0.03 11.35
C THR A 195 30.40 1.42 11.83
N SER A 196 30.01 1.76 13.05
CA SER A 196 30.57 2.87 13.81
C SER A 196 31.21 2.30 15.07
N PHE A 197 32.34 1.60 14.89
CA PHE A 197 33.31 1.47 15.98
C PHE A 197 34.26 2.65 15.87
N GLU A 198 34.00 3.66 16.71
CA GLU A 198 34.89 4.79 16.91
C GLU A 198 36.29 4.30 17.28
N ALA A 199 37.26 4.87 16.58
CA ALA A 199 38.64 4.90 16.99
C ALA A 199 38.78 5.67 18.30
N ALA A 200 39.34 5.04 19.33
CA ALA A 200 40.05 5.74 20.39
C ALA A 200 40.92 4.78 21.21
N THR A 201 42.20 4.67 20.87
CA THR A 201 43.27 4.92 21.86
C THR A 201 44.60 5.20 21.13
N TRP A 202 44.99 6.47 21.08
CA TRP A 202 46.39 6.89 20.97
C TRP A 202 47.11 6.54 22.29
N SER A 203 48.38 6.16 22.29
CA SER A 203 49.50 7.11 22.24
C SER A 203 50.87 6.41 22.07
N PRO A 204 51.95 7.19 21.78
CA PRO A 204 53.00 6.83 20.82
C PRO A 204 54.37 6.51 21.45
N GLU A 205 55.31 5.97 20.67
CA GLU A 205 56.75 6.22 20.88
C GLU A 205 57.61 6.00 19.60
N ASN A 206 58.31 7.07 19.22
CA ASN A 206 59.65 7.17 18.58
C ASN A 206 60.03 6.42 17.28
N ALA A 207 59.92 7.16 16.18
CA ALA A 207 60.97 7.64 15.25
C ALA A 207 62.35 6.91 15.06
N ILE A 208 62.73 6.84 13.77
CA ILE A 208 64.09 6.84 13.14
C ILE A 208 64.76 5.46 12.86
N GLY A 209 65.03 5.16 11.58
CA GLY A 209 65.73 3.95 11.07
C GLY A 209 67.27 4.04 11.15
N PRO A 210 68.10 3.40 10.27
CA PRO A 210 67.94 2.26 9.36
C PRO A 210 69.03 1.14 9.57
N ALA A 211 69.08 0.15 8.66
CA ALA A 211 70.22 -0.73 8.29
C ALA A 211 70.65 -1.96 9.16
N ASP A 212 70.72 -3.09 8.44
CA ASP A 212 71.71 -4.18 8.41
C ASP A 212 71.91 -5.25 9.53
N LEU A 213 71.97 -6.50 9.01
CA LEU A 213 72.76 -7.69 9.43
C LEU A 213 72.37 -8.48 10.70
N ASN A 214 71.84 -9.71 10.51
CA ASN A 214 72.53 -10.99 10.80
C ASN A 214 71.60 -12.23 10.76
N SER A 215 72.15 -13.34 10.26
CA SER A 215 71.66 -14.73 10.30
C SER A 215 71.53 -15.26 11.75
N SER A 216 70.89 -16.38 12.14
CA SER A 216 70.83 -17.74 11.59
C SER A 216 69.93 -18.64 12.48
N LEU A 217 69.43 -19.77 11.92
CA LEU A 217 69.08 -21.05 12.57
C LEU A 217 67.90 -21.16 13.57
N ALA A 218 66.86 -21.95 13.22
CA ALA A 218 66.67 -23.34 13.67
C ALA A 218 65.19 -23.81 13.74
N GLY A 219 64.85 -24.83 12.93
CA GLY A 219 63.91 -25.93 13.23
C GLY A 219 62.39 -25.64 13.27
N ARG A 220 61.45 -26.58 13.13
CA ARG A 220 61.43 -28.03 12.77
C ARG A 220 59.95 -28.49 12.83
N PHE A 221 59.33 -28.83 11.68
CA PHE A 221 58.12 -29.70 11.46
C PHE A 221 56.75 -29.33 12.12
N PRO A 222 55.61 -30.02 11.80
CA PRO A 222 54.92 -30.08 10.51
C PRO A 222 53.36 -29.90 10.61
N ALA A 223 52.71 -29.95 9.45
CA ALA A 223 51.26 -29.90 9.23
C ALA A 223 50.43 -31.00 9.93
N ARG A 224 49.17 -30.68 10.30
CA ARG A 224 48.18 -31.67 10.75
C ARG A 224 46.77 -31.39 10.21
N ARG A 225 46.29 -32.36 9.41
CA ARG A 225 44.89 -32.60 9.00
C ARG A 225 43.91 -32.62 10.19
N ARG A 226 42.65 -32.21 9.95
CA ARG A 226 41.40 -32.81 10.49
C ARG A 226 40.19 -32.28 9.70
N LYS A 227 39.53 -33.08 8.86
CA LYS A 227 38.55 -34.17 9.10
C LYS A 227 37.14 -33.62 9.36
N GLY A 228 36.31 -33.66 8.31
CA GLY A 228 34.89 -33.33 8.36
C GLY A 228 34.04 -34.35 9.10
N ARG A 229 32.82 -33.93 9.44
CA ARG A 229 31.71 -34.80 9.85
C ARG A 229 30.39 -34.23 9.32
N ASN A 230 29.79 -35.01 8.43
CA ASN A 230 28.38 -34.94 8.06
C ASN A 230 27.54 -35.61 9.17
N HIS A 231 26.43 -35.01 9.57
CA HIS A 231 25.34 -35.74 10.21
C HIS A 231 24.06 -35.62 9.38
N ARG A 232 23.72 -36.74 8.74
CA ARG A 232 22.36 -37.09 8.31
C ARG A 232 21.66 -37.78 9.48
N GLN A 233 20.40 -37.44 9.75
CA GLN A 233 19.46 -38.36 10.36
C GLN A 233 18.13 -38.28 9.62
N ASN A 234 17.70 -39.45 9.14
CA ASN A 234 16.38 -39.78 8.61
C ASN A 234 15.59 -40.51 9.71
N GLY A 235 14.28 -40.29 9.76
CA GLY A 235 13.29 -41.13 10.48
C GLY A 235 11.94 -40.41 10.53
N ARG A 236 11.07 -40.57 9.52
CA ARG A 236 10.00 -41.58 9.36
C ARG A 236 8.70 -41.31 10.17
N ASN A 237 7.64 -41.11 9.37
CA ASN A 237 6.27 -41.62 9.50
C ASN A 237 5.32 -41.15 10.63
N GLY A 238 4.25 -40.48 10.17
CA GLY A 238 2.90 -40.44 10.75
C GLY A 238 2.14 -39.34 9.99
N GLY A 239 1.16 -39.58 9.12
CA GLY A 239 0.05 -40.52 9.21
C GLY A 239 -1.21 -39.69 9.02
N ILE A 240 -1.63 -39.52 7.76
CA ILE A 240 -2.88 -38.84 7.38
C ILE A 240 -4.07 -39.57 8.03
N ARG A 241 -4.88 -38.85 8.81
CA ARG A 241 -6.27 -39.24 9.09
C ARG A 241 -7.21 -38.08 8.80
N ARG A 242 -7.91 -38.22 7.68
CA ARG A 242 -9.14 -37.51 7.33
C ARG A 242 -10.23 -37.96 8.30
N ASN A 243 -10.88 -37.03 8.99
CA ASN A 243 -12.17 -37.27 9.61
C ASN A 243 -13.23 -36.41 8.92
N ASN A 244 -13.98 -37.07 8.05
CA ASN A 244 -15.29 -36.62 7.59
C ASN A 244 -16.28 -36.75 8.75
N HIS A 245 -16.92 -35.64 9.13
CA HIS A 245 -18.21 -35.71 9.81
C HIS A 245 -19.30 -35.17 8.89
N ARG A 246 -19.97 -36.15 8.25
CA ARG A 246 -21.32 -35.98 7.72
C ARG A 246 -22.30 -35.86 8.89
N GLY A 247 -23.15 -34.85 8.82
CA GLY A 247 -24.55 -34.98 9.20
C GLY A 247 -24.97 -34.42 10.55
N ARG A 248 -25.59 -33.23 10.53
CA ARG A 248 -26.90 -33.08 11.19
C ARG A 248 -27.76 -32.09 10.39
N ARG A 249 -28.62 -32.67 9.55
CA ARG A 249 -29.83 -32.01 9.04
C ARG A 249 -30.75 -31.78 10.22
N ILE A 250 -31.21 -30.54 10.40
CA ILE A 250 -32.41 -30.26 11.19
C ILE A 250 -33.39 -29.59 10.23
N ASN A 251 -34.43 -30.34 9.91
CA ASN A 251 -35.65 -29.89 9.26
C ASN A 251 -36.52 -29.12 10.26
N GLY A 252 -37.25 -28.10 9.77
CA GLY A 252 -38.42 -27.52 10.42
C GLY A 252 -38.34 -25.99 10.50
N GLY A 253 -39.15 -25.19 9.82
CA GLY A 253 -40.26 -25.52 8.93
C GLY A 253 -40.61 -24.34 8.03
N ARG A 254 -41.03 -24.68 6.80
CA ARG A 254 -41.76 -23.78 5.91
C ARG A 254 -43.23 -23.82 6.32
N ARG A 255 -43.79 -22.67 6.71
CA ARG A 255 -45.25 -22.47 6.74
C ARG A 255 -45.68 -21.87 5.41
N HIS A 256 -46.51 -22.63 4.71
CA HIS A 256 -47.40 -22.17 3.64
C HIS A 256 -48.58 -21.38 4.21
N ARG A 257 -49.20 -20.59 3.33
CA ARG A 257 -50.46 -19.81 3.41
C ARG A 257 -50.22 -18.31 3.62
N GLY A 258 -50.75 -17.41 2.80
CA GLY A 258 -51.77 -17.56 1.77
C GLY A 258 -51.72 -16.45 0.73
N GLY A 259 -52.30 -16.76 -0.42
CA GLY A 259 -52.51 -15.80 -1.49
C GLY A 259 -53.54 -14.75 -1.12
N ARG A 260 -53.45 -13.63 -1.82
CA ARG A 260 -54.61 -12.82 -2.19
C ARG A 260 -54.29 -12.16 -3.53
N ASN A 261 -55.03 -12.62 -4.54
CA ASN A 261 -55.26 -11.89 -5.78
C ASN A 261 -56.00 -10.60 -5.43
N VAL A 262 -55.53 -9.46 -5.94
CA VAL A 262 -56.39 -8.29 -6.17
C VAL A 262 -56.12 -7.80 -7.59
N SER A 263 -57.15 -8.02 -8.40
CA SER A 263 -57.39 -7.39 -9.69
C SER A 263 -57.58 -5.89 -9.52
N GLY A 264 -56.98 -5.08 -10.40
CA GLY A 264 -57.23 -3.65 -10.48
C GLY A 264 -56.40 -3.03 -11.60
N GLY A 265 -56.89 -3.13 -12.83
CA GLY A 265 -56.31 -2.42 -13.97
C GLY A 265 -56.79 -0.98 -14.03
N THR A 266 -55.94 -0.08 -14.54
CA THR A 266 -56.36 0.99 -15.43
C THR A 266 -55.22 1.39 -16.36
N ARG A 267 -55.61 1.61 -17.61
CA ARG A 267 -54.83 1.92 -18.82
C ARG A 267 -54.15 3.29 -18.75
N GLY A 268 -53.09 3.46 -19.53
CA GLY A 268 -52.64 4.79 -19.97
C GLY A 268 -51.31 4.85 -20.72
N ASN A 269 -51.37 4.60 -22.04
CA ASN A 269 -50.58 5.20 -23.14
C ASN A 269 -49.05 4.99 -23.27
N GLY A 270 -48.63 4.68 -24.51
CA GLY A 270 -47.36 5.22 -25.04
C GLY A 270 -46.40 4.33 -25.85
N VAL A 271 -46.86 3.75 -26.98
CA VAL A 271 -46.24 3.86 -28.32
C VAL A 271 -44.71 3.53 -28.51
N THR A 272 -44.44 2.39 -29.18
CA THR A 272 -43.39 2.08 -30.22
C THR A 272 -41.89 2.04 -29.84
N HIS A 273 -40.94 1.27 -30.40
CA HIS A 273 -40.72 0.31 -31.52
C HIS A 273 -39.72 -0.78 -30.99
N GLY A 274 -39.75 -2.06 -31.38
CA GLY A 274 -38.98 -2.66 -32.50
C GLY A 274 -37.45 -2.53 -32.34
N ALA A 275 -36.58 -3.53 -32.43
CA ALA A 275 -36.67 -4.94 -32.81
C ALA A 275 -35.39 -5.66 -32.33
N PHE A 276 -35.49 -6.98 -32.13
CA PHE A 276 -34.40 -7.92 -31.97
C PHE A 276 -33.58 -8.05 -33.26
N ALA A 277 -32.26 -8.07 -33.17
CA ALA A 277 -31.37 -8.57 -34.23
C ALA A 277 -30.50 -9.71 -33.66
N MET A 278 -30.89 -10.94 -33.98
CA MET A 278 -29.98 -12.09 -33.96
C MET A 278 -29.10 -12.02 -35.20
N TYR A 279 -27.79 -12.14 -35.03
CA TYR A 279 -26.89 -12.55 -36.10
C TYR A 279 -26.25 -13.88 -35.73
N ASN A 280 -26.77 -14.95 -36.35
CA ASN A 280 -26.09 -16.21 -36.56
C ASN A 280 -25.85 -16.31 -38.05
N HIS A 281 -24.59 -16.43 -38.48
CA HIS A 281 -24.28 -17.18 -39.69
C HIS A 281 -22.91 -17.84 -39.54
N ARG A 282 -22.93 -19.17 -39.59
CA ARG A 282 -21.80 -20.00 -39.99
C ARG A 282 -21.56 -19.79 -41.48
N LEU A 283 -20.29 -19.67 -41.87
CA LEU A 283 -19.55 -20.62 -42.71
C LEU A 283 -18.06 -20.47 -42.38
#